data_AF-A0A848Z2Q8-F1
#
_entry.id   AF-A0A848Z2Q8-F1
#
_cell.length_a   1.000
_cell.length_b   1.000
_cell.length_c   1.000
_cell.angle_alpha   90.00
_cell.angle_beta   90.00
_cell.angle_gamma   90.00
#
_symmetry.space_group_name_H-M   'P 1'
#
loop_
_entity.id
_entity.type
_entity.pdbx_description
1 polymer ?
#
loop_
_entity_poly.entity_id
_entity_poly.type
_entity_poly.pdbx_seq_one_letter_code
_entity_poly.pdbx_strand_id
1 'polypeptide(L)'
;MKIGMTTIATAMAGKLVAFTPKKAGRSVKAGKSCATVESGKWVGPAKTAAAGEIVEVNQAVVDTPGLANDAPYNDGWLVILKPEDWAGVKGTLTPGAQVAPAYEAKMAADGFDGCA
;
A
#
# COMPACT_ATOMS: atom_id res chain seq x y z
N MET A 1 -3.53 -3.98 -12.09
CA MET A 1 -2.49 -3.42 -11.20
C MET A 1 -2.67 -4.02 -9.81
N LYS A 2 -1.66 -4.70 -9.27
CA LYS A 2 -1.68 -5.15 -7.86
C LYS A 2 -1.27 -3.99 -6.96
N ILE A 3 -1.99 -3.81 -5.85
CA ILE A 3 -1.74 -2.75 -4.87
C ILE A 3 -1.40 -3.43 -3.55
N GLY A 4 -0.32 -2.99 -2.91
CA GLY A 4 0.17 -3.50 -1.64
C GLY A 4 0.82 -2.41 -0.80
N MET A 5 1.40 -2.78 0.34
CA MET A 5 2.23 -1.89 1.14
C MET A 5 3.71 -2.16 0.88
N THR A 6 4.54 -1.13 0.95
CA THR A 6 5.99 -1.31 0.93
C THR A 6 6.48 -1.77 2.29
N THR A 7 7.66 -2.40 2.35
CA THR A 7 8.29 -2.78 3.64
C THR A 7 8.42 -1.59 4.58
N ILE A 8 8.77 -0.41 4.04
CA ILE A 8 8.85 0.85 4.81
C ILE A 8 7.48 1.22 5.39
N ALA A 9 6.42 1.18 4.58
CA ALA A 9 5.07 1.49 5.04
C ALA A 9 4.59 0.53 6.13
N THR A 10 4.86 -0.77 5.98
CA THR A 10 4.50 -1.77 7.00
C THR A 10 5.33 -1.65 8.27
N ALA A 11 6.60 -1.24 8.18
CA ALA A 11 7.43 -0.98 9.35
C ALA A 11 6.93 0.25 10.14
N MET A 12 6.56 1.32 9.44
CA MET A 12 6.00 2.52 10.05
C MET A 12 4.62 2.27 10.69
N ALA A 13 3.75 1.54 9.99
CA ALA A 13 2.44 1.17 10.53
C ALA A 13 2.55 0.19 11.70
N GLY A 14 3.53 -0.72 11.68
CA GLY A 14 3.63 -1.86 12.59
C GLY A 14 2.91 -3.10 12.04
N LYS A 15 2.96 -4.21 12.81
CA LYS A 15 2.31 -5.47 12.40
C LYS A 15 0.80 -5.25 12.24
N LEU A 16 0.29 -5.51 11.03
CA LEU A 16 -1.13 -5.35 10.74
C LEU A 16 -1.94 -6.41 11.48
N VAL A 17 -3.06 -5.98 12.03
CA VAL A 17 -4.03 -6.79 12.77
C VAL A 17 -5.40 -6.83 12.07
N ALA A 18 -5.68 -5.87 11.19
CA ALA A 18 -6.89 -5.90 10.36
C ALA A 18 -6.67 -5.30 8.96
N PHE A 19 -7.39 -5.86 7.99
CA PHE A 19 -7.49 -5.37 6.62
C PHE A 19 -8.95 -5.38 6.19
N THR A 20 -9.50 -4.19 5.91
CA THR A 20 -10.90 -3.99 5.54
C THR A 20 -10.99 -3.42 4.12
N PRO A 21 -11.05 -4.28 3.09
CA PRO A 21 -11.10 -3.86 1.70
C PRO A 21 -12.49 -3.38 1.28
N LYS A 22 -12.52 -2.50 0.28
CA LYS A 22 -13.74 -2.33 -0.52
C LYS A 22 -13.95 -3.60 -1.36
N LYS A 23 -15.22 -3.95 -1.57
CA LYS A 23 -15.63 -5.13 -2.34
C LYS A 23 -15.15 -5.05 -3.79
N ALA A 24 -14.85 -6.20 -4.38
CA ALA A 24 -14.69 -6.33 -5.82
C ALA A 24 -15.94 -5.84 -6.57
N GLY A 25 -15.76 -5.30 -7.77
CA GLY A 25 -16.78 -4.59 -8.54
C GLY A 25 -16.94 -3.11 -8.16
N ARG A 26 -16.25 -2.61 -7.13
CA ARG A 26 -16.38 -1.21 -6.71
C ARG A 26 -15.38 -0.31 -7.41
N SER A 27 -15.87 0.79 -7.96
CA SER A 27 -15.03 1.87 -8.49
C SER A 27 -14.42 2.73 -7.38
N VAL A 28 -13.17 3.14 -7.57
CA VAL A 28 -12.40 4.03 -6.72
C VAL A 28 -11.73 5.12 -7.55
N LYS A 29 -11.66 6.33 -7.00
CA LYS A 29 -10.98 7.47 -7.62
C LYS A 29 -9.50 7.49 -7.25
N ALA A 30 -8.67 8.08 -8.10
CA ALA A 30 -7.27 8.35 -7.79
C ALA A 30 -7.13 9.14 -6.46
N GLY A 31 -6.12 8.78 -5.66
CA GLY A 31 -5.85 9.37 -4.35
C GLY A 31 -6.86 8.98 -3.25
N LYS A 32 -7.88 8.17 -3.55
CA LYS A 32 -8.87 7.70 -2.57
C LYS A 32 -8.55 6.30 -2.05
N SER A 33 -9.11 5.99 -0.90
CA SER A 33 -8.95 4.69 -0.23
C SER A 33 -9.57 3.56 -1.05
N CYS A 34 -8.81 2.48 -1.26
CA CYS A 34 -9.32 1.18 -1.70
C CYS A 34 -9.58 0.23 -0.52
N ALA A 35 -8.92 0.44 0.63
CA ALA A 35 -9.12 -0.30 1.86
C ALA A 35 -8.75 0.55 3.10
N THR A 36 -9.11 0.06 4.28
CA THR A 36 -8.57 0.50 5.57
C THR A 36 -7.67 -0.59 6.12
N VAL A 37 -6.51 -0.22 6.65
CA VAL A 37 -5.57 -1.12 7.32
C VAL A 37 -5.34 -0.64 8.75
N GLU A 38 -5.12 -1.59 9.66
CA GLU A 38 -4.96 -1.33 11.08
C GLU A 38 -3.84 -2.19 11.66
N SER A 39 -3.08 -1.59 12.58
CA SER A 39 -2.11 -2.23 13.46
C SER A 39 -2.42 -1.86 14.91
N GLY A 40 -1.68 -2.45 15.87
CA GLY A 40 -1.76 -2.02 17.27
C GLY A 40 -1.28 -0.58 17.56
N LYS A 41 -0.74 0.14 16.56
CA LYS A 41 -0.20 1.50 16.71
C LYS A 41 -0.90 2.54 15.83
N TRP A 42 -1.55 2.11 14.76
CA TRP A 42 -2.03 3.02 13.73
C TRP A 42 -3.18 2.42 12.93
N VAL A 43 -4.12 3.27 12.53
CA VAL A 43 -5.20 2.94 11.59
C VAL A 43 -5.25 3.98 10.49
N GLY A 44 -5.44 3.54 9.24
CA GLY A 44 -5.63 4.49 8.17
C GLY A 44 -5.90 3.91 6.78
N PRO A 45 -6.08 4.80 5.80
CA PRO A 45 -6.51 4.41 4.46
C PRO A 45 -5.34 3.90 3.61
N ALA A 46 -5.49 2.70 3.03
CA ALA A 46 -4.71 2.28 1.88
C ALA A 46 -5.28 2.96 0.62
N LYS A 47 -4.50 3.86 0.00
CA LYS A 47 -4.92 4.67 -1.15
C LYS A 47 -4.39 4.11 -2.47
N THR A 48 -5.12 4.34 -3.55
CA THR A 48 -4.67 4.03 -4.92
C THR A 48 -4.19 5.30 -5.64
N ALA A 49 -3.15 5.18 -6.46
CA ALA A 49 -2.70 6.26 -7.34
C ALA A 49 -3.55 6.40 -8.62
N ALA A 50 -4.23 5.33 -9.04
CA ALA A 50 -5.10 5.33 -10.22
C ALA A 50 -6.59 5.30 -9.84
N ALA A 51 -7.43 5.89 -10.69
CA ALA A 51 -8.86 5.59 -10.71
C ALA A 51 -9.10 4.25 -11.42
N GLY A 52 -10.15 3.54 -11.01
CA GLY A 52 -10.50 2.25 -11.61
C GLY A 52 -11.42 1.41 -10.75
N GLU A 53 -11.57 0.15 -11.16
CA GLU A 53 -12.43 -0.84 -10.48
C GLU A 53 -11.58 -1.87 -9.73
N ILE A 54 -11.98 -2.18 -8.50
CA ILE A 54 -11.38 -3.30 -7.76
C ILE A 54 -11.92 -4.59 -8.37
N VAL A 55 -11.03 -5.40 -8.92
CA VAL A 55 -11.40 -6.69 -9.55
C VAL A 55 -11.17 -7.87 -8.63
N GLU A 56 -10.28 -7.73 -7.65
CA GLU A 56 -9.93 -8.81 -6.73
C GLU A 56 -9.47 -8.26 -5.37
N VAL A 57 -9.77 -9.01 -4.33
CA VAL A 57 -9.35 -8.76 -2.95
C VAL A 57 -8.55 -9.96 -2.47
N ASN A 58 -7.41 -9.73 -1.83
CA ASN A 58 -6.62 -10.82 -1.27
C ASN A 58 -7.24 -11.36 0.01
N GLN A 59 -7.99 -12.46 -0.10
CA GLN A 59 -8.64 -13.08 1.06
C GLN A 59 -7.61 -13.60 2.09
N ALA A 60 -6.42 -14.03 1.66
CA ALA A 60 -5.39 -14.47 2.59
C ALA A 60 -4.93 -13.35 3.53
N VAL A 61 -4.91 -12.10 3.07
CA VAL A 61 -4.60 -10.93 3.92
C VAL A 61 -5.81 -10.52 4.77
N VAL A 62 -7.05 -10.77 4.33
CA VAL A 62 -8.23 -10.57 5.18
C VAL A 62 -8.18 -11.52 6.39
N ASP A 63 -7.87 -12.80 6.13
CA ASP A 63 -7.81 -13.83 7.15
C ASP A 63 -6.53 -13.72 8.00
N THR A 64 -5.42 -13.31 7.39
CA THR A 64 -4.10 -13.13 8.03
C THR A 64 -3.49 -11.78 7.64
N PRO A 65 -3.89 -10.66 8.28
CA PRO A 65 -3.42 -9.31 7.92
C PRO A 65 -1.90 -9.14 8.00
N GLY A 66 -1.26 -9.88 8.89
CA GLY A 66 0.19 -9.88 9.06
C GLY A 66 0.98 -10.31 7.82
N LEU A 67 0.35 -10.99 6.86
CA LEU A 67 0.97 -11.38 5.59
C LEU A 67 1.44 -10.17 4.78
N ALA A 68 0.76 -9.02 4.92
CA ALA A 68 1.20 -7.77 4.31
C ALA A 68 2.56 -7.31 4.83
N ASN A 69 2.90 -7.59 6.09
CA ASN A 69 4.21 -7.31 6.67
C ASN A 69 5.27 -8.35 6.24
N ASP A 70 4.88 -9.63 6.16
CA ASP A 70 5.82 -10.74 5.97
C ASP A 70 6.23 -10.90 4.49
N ALA A 71 5.31 -10.61 3.57
CA ALA A 71 5.52 -10.75 2.13
C ALA A 71 4.99 -9.54 1.32
N PRO A 72 5.38 -8.29 1.65
CA PRO A 72 4.76 -7.05 1.13
C PRO A 72 4.73 -6.93 -0.40
N TYR A 73 5.73 -7.51 -1.08
CA TYR A 73 5.87 -7.46 -2.54
C TYR A 73 5.44 -8.74 -3.26
N ASN A 74 5.12 -9.80 -2.51
CA ASN A 74 4.75 -11.11 -3.03
C ASN A 74 3.29 -11.41 -2.63
N ASP A 75 3.08 -12.28 -1.65
CA ASP A 75 1.75 -12.76 -1.26
C ASP A 75 0.96 -11.76 -0.40
N GLY A 76 1.60 -10.71 0.11
CA GLY A 76 1.01 -9.65 0.93
C GLY A 76 0.34 -8.51 0.16
N TRP A 77 0.03 -8.70 -1.11
CA TRP A 77 -0.74 -7.73 -1.89
C TRP A 77 -2.17 -7.57 -1.32
N LEU A 78 -2.76 -6.38 -1.39
CA LEU A 78 -4.07 -6.09 -0.77
C LEU A 78 -5.23 -6.27 -1.74
N VAL A 79 -5.18 -5.58 -2.88
CA VAL A 79 -6.23 -5.60 -3.91
C VAL A 79 -5.63 -5.59 -5.31
N ILE A 80 -6.38 -6.11 -6.28
CA ILE A 80 -6.10 -5.89 -7.71
C ILE A 80 -7.08 -4.85 -8.23
N LEU A 81 -6.54 -3.77 -8.79
CA LEU A 81 -7.29 -2.73 -9.46
C LEU A 81 -7.15 -2.88 -10.98
N LYS A 82 -8.26 -2.79 -11.71
CA LYS A 82 -8.28 -2.50 -13.15
C LYS A 82 -8.34 -0.98 -13.33
N PRO A 83 -7.21 -0.33 -13.65
CA PRO A 83 -7.19 1.12 -13.85
C PRO A 83 -7.97 1.53 -15.10
N GLU A 84 -8.60 2.69 -15.07
CA GLU A 84 -9.27 3.29 -16.23
C GLU A 84 -8.26 3.76 -17.29
N ASP A 85 -7.16 4.37 -16.84
CA ASP A 85 -6.03 4.78 -17.70
C ASP A 85 -4.70 4.41 -17.02
N TRP A 86 -4.16 3.25 -17.39
CA TRP A 86 -2.84 2.85 -16.87
C TRP A 86 -1.69 3.60 -17.53
N ALA A 87 -1.83 3.93 -18.81
CA ALA A 87 -0.74 4.54 -19.57
C ALA A 87 -0.43 5.94 -19.04
N GLY A 88 -1.46 6.74 -18.73
CA GLY A 88 -1.30 8.06 -18.13
C GLY A 88 -0.78 8.03 -16.68
N VAL A 89 -1.13 7.01 -15.90
CA VAL A 89 -0.71 6.93 -14.48
C VAL A 89 0.71 6.38 -14.33
N LYS A 90 1.11 5.37 -15.11
CA LYS A 90 2.36 4.62 -14.89
C LYS A 90 3.60 5.52 -14.83
N GLY A 91 3.68 6.53 -15.69
CA GLY A 91 4.82 7.47 -15.74
C GLY A 91 4.91 8.41 -14.54
N THR A 92 3.83 8.55 -13.77
CA THR A 92 3.78 9.43 -12.57
C THR A 92 4.20 8.71 -11.29
N LEU A 93 4.32 7.38 -11.33
CA LEU A 93 4.66 6.57 -10.16
C LEU A 93 6.17 6.56 -9.95
N THR A 94 6.60 6.62 -8.70
CA THR A 94 8.00 6.40 -8.33
C THR A 94 8.36 4.92 -8.54
N PRO A 95 9.38 4.61 -9.37
CA PRO A 95 9.88 3.25 -9.50
C PRO A 95 10.37 2.70 -8.15
N GLY A 96 10.18 1.41 -7.89
CA GLY A 96 10.52 0.79 -6.61
C GLY A 96 11.98 1.03 -6.16
N ALA A 97 12.92 0.98 -7.10
CA ALA A 97 14.34 1.25 -6.86
C ALA A 97 14.64 2.67 -6.34
N GLN A 98 13.73 3.62 -6.57
CA GLN A 98 13.85 5.02 -6.16
C GLN A 98 13.09 5.33 -4.86
N VAL A 99 12.37 4.36 -4.30
CA VAL A 99 11.58 4.58 -3.07
C VAL A 99 12.48 4.77 -1.85
N ALA A 100 13.45 3.88 -1.62
CA ALA A 100 14.33 3.96 -0.45
C ALA A 100 15.16 5.27 -0.41
N PRO A 101 15.84 5.69 -1.50
CA PRO A 101 16.57 6.96 -1.52
C PRO A 101 15.68 8.18 -1.19
N ALA A 102 14.42 8.17 -1.61
CA ALA A 102 13.50 9.26 -1.31
C ALA A 102 13.15 9.32 0.20
N TYR A 103 13.01 8.17 0.87
CA TYR A 103 12.82 8.12 2.31
C TYR A 103 14.08 8.51 3.08
N GLU A 104 15.26 8.06 2.64
CA GLU A 104 16.55 8.44 3.25
C GLU A 104 16.80 9.95 3.16
N ALA A 105 16.57 10.54 1.99
CA ALA A 105 16.67 11.99 1.81
C ALA A 105 15.70 12.75 2.72
N LYS A 106 14.48 12.22 2.89
CA LYS A 106 13.50 12.79 3.83
C LYS A 106 13.96 12.65 5.29
N MET A 107 14.47 11.49 5.70
CA MET A 107 14.97 11.27 7.05
C MET A 107 16.15 12.19 7.39
N ALA A 108 17.08 12.37 6.44
CA ALA A 108 18.18 13.31 6.58
C ALA A 108 17.68 14.76 6.71
N ALA A 109 16.71 15.17 5.90
CA ALA A 109 16.10 16.50 5.98
C ALA A 109 15.34 16.74 7.29
N ASP A 110 14.72 15.68 7.83
CA ASP A 110 14.00 15.70 9.11
C ASP A 110 14.96 15.56 10.33
N GLY A 111 16.29 15.48 10.10
CA GLY A 111 17.30 15.44 11.15
C GLY A 111 17.36 14.11 11.92
N PHE A 112 16.98 13.01 11.29
CA PHE A 112 17.04 11.68 11.89
C PHE A 112 18.40 11.02 11.67
N ASP A 113 19.20 10.91 12.73
CA ASP A 113 20.58 10.38 12.69
C ASP A 113 20.68 8.83 12.70
N GLY A 114 19.54 8.12 12.62
CA GLY A 114 19.51 6.66 12.71
C GLY A 114 19.32 6.13 14.13
N CYS A 115 19.26 4.81 14.27
CA CYS A 115 19.39 4.16 15.57
C CYS A 115 20.89 3.92 15.82
N ALA A 116 21.41 4.42 16.95
CA ALA A 116 22.75 4.12 17.45
C ALA A 116 22.87 2.66 17.92
#